data_AF-A0A371GP59-F1
#
_entry.id   AF-A0A371GP59-F1
#
_cell.length_a   1.000
_cell.length_b   1.000
_cell.length_c   1.000
_cell.angle_alpha   90.00
_cell.angle_beta   90.00
_cell.angle_gamma   90.00
#
_symmetry.space_group_name_H-M   'P 1'
#
loop_
_entity.id
_entity.type
_entity.pdbx_description
1 polymer ?
#
loop_
_entity_poly.entity_id
_entity_poly.type
_entity_poly.pdbx_seq_one_letter_code
_entity_poly.pdbx_strand_id
1 'polypeptide(L)'
;MASTIGQHESEDKLILSLRKERGWAFPYLYLFQEFWCPPSFIQEINLFQKYFEAKESDVIVASFPKSGTTWLKALTFAVVNHQRFSIENHPLLTSNPHDLVDPLPALTLEEAFEMYCNGIIEFGPWWSHMLGYWKESIGRPNKVLFLKYEDLKENVNFHVKKVAEFLGCPFSEEEENNGIIESIIKLCSFEKMKDLEVNKSGKINFKIKTFNNKLFFRKAEIGDWRYHKL
;
A
#
# COMPACT_ATOMS: atom_id res chain seq x y z
N MET A 1 34.92 -4.35 4.65
CA MET A 1 34.73 -4.07 3.20
C MET A 1 34.63 -5.35 2.36
N ALA A 2 35.43 -6.40 2.56
CA ALA A 2 35.31 -7.64 1.79
C ALA A 2 33.97 -8.44 1.98
N SER A 3 33.25 -8.20 3.08
CA SER A 3 32.03 -8.94 3.45
C SER A 3 30.78 -8.58 2.63
N THR A 4 30.65 -7.33 2.18
CA THR A 4 29.43 -6.83 1.51
C THR A 4 29.40 -7.21 0.03
N ILE A 5 30.57 -7.22 -0.63
CA ILE A 5 30.70 -7.56 -2.07
C ILE A 5 30.34 -9.04 -2.29
N GLY A 6 30.86 -9.95 -1.46
CA GLY A 6 30.56 -11.38 -1.56
C GLY A 6 29.10 -11.74 -1.25
N GLN A 7 28.39 -10.92 -0.45
CA GLN A 7 26.95 -11.07 -0.24
C GLN A 7 26.16 -10.70 -1.50
N HIS A 8 26.41 -9.52 -2.08
CA HIS A 8 25.77 -9.10 -3.34
C HIS A 8 26.00 -10.10 -4.48
N GLU A 9 27.23 -10.57 -4.71
CA GLU A 9 27.49 -11.58 -5.76
C GLU A 9 26.77 -12.92 -5.54
N SER A 10 26.48 -13.28 -4.28
CA SER A 10 25.73 -14.51 -3.96
C SER A 10 24.21 -14.32 -4.15
N GLU A 11 23.69 -13.14 -3.83
CA GLU A 11 22.27 -12.80 -3.99
C GLU A 11 21.89 -12.55 -5.46
N ASP A 12 22.77 -11.94 -6.25
CA ASP A 12 22.55 -11.77 -7.69
C ASP A 12 22.52 -13.13 -8.41
N LYS A 13 23.39 -14.07 -8.01
CA LYS A 13 23.34 -15.47 -8.50
C LYS A 13 22.05 -16.18 -8.09
N LEU A 14 21.54 -15.93 -6.88
CA LEU A 14 20.24 -16.46 -6.44
C LEU A 14 19.11 -15.91 -7.31
N ILE A 15 19.00 -14.60 -7.48
CA ILE A 15 17.94 -13.95 -8.29
C ILE A 15 17.98 -14.43 -9.74
N LEU A 16 19.16 -14.57 -10.33
CA LEU A 16 19.34 -15.09 -11.70
C LEU A 16 18.91 -16.57 -11.86
N SER A 17 18.82 -17.33 -10.77
CA SER A 17 18.34 -18.73 -10.78
C SER A 17 16.82 -18.86 -10.64
N LEU A 18 16.11 -17.80 -10.23
CA LEU A 18 14.67 -17.84 -10.03
C LEU A 18 13.92 -17.84 -11.38
N ARG A 19 12.75 -18.48 -11.43
CA ARG A 19 11.86 -18.38 -12.59
C ARG A 19 11.50 -16.90 -12.82
N LYS A 20 11.69 -16.43 -14.05
CA LYS A 20 11.49 -15.03 -14.45
C LYS A 20 10.39 -14.93 -15.51
N GLU A 21 9.52 -13.95 -15.37
CA GLU A 21 8.47 -13.60 -16.34
C GLU A 21 8.51 -12.09 -16.66
N ARG A 22 7.82 -11.67 -17.72
CA ARG A 22 7.62 -10.24 -18.05
C ARG A 22 6.69 -9.61 -17.01
N GLY A 23 7.04 -8.40 -16.53
CA GLY A 23 6.18 -7.60 -15.66
C GLY A 23 5.49 -6.44 -16.40
N TRP A 24 4.53 -5.80 -15.73
CA TRP A 24 3.77 -4.66 -16.30
C TRP A 24 4.25 -3.28 -15.81
N ALA A 25 4.80 -3.16 -14.60
CA ALA A 25 5.38 -1.93 -14.05
C ALA A 25 6.92 -2.03 -13.93
N PHE A 26 7.45 -3.25 -13.96
CA PHE A 26 8.87 -3.56 -14.06
C PHE A 26 9.08 -4.46 -15.29
N PRO A 27 10.24 -4.38 -16.00
CA PRO A 27 10.48 -5.23 -17.16
C PRO A 27 10.37 -6.74 -16.88
N TYR A 28 10.78 -7.16 -15.68
CA TYR A 28 10.77 -8.55 -15.26
C TYR A 28 10.36 -8.71 -13.79
N LEU A 29 9.63 -9.79 -13.51
CA LEU A 29 9.33 -10.30 -12.17
C LEU A 29 9.97 -11.67 -12.00
N TYR A 30 10.37 -12.00 -10.77
CA TYR A 30 10.98 -13.27 -10.42
C TYR A 30 10.14 -13.96 -9.34
N LEU A 31 9.90 -15.26 -9.48
CA LEU A 31 9.15 -16.04 -8.52
C LEU A 31 10.02 -16.33 -7.30
N PHE A 32 9.75 -15.63 -6.20
CA PHE A 32 10.47 -15.69 -4.94
C PHE A 32 9.50 -16.01 -3.80
N GLN A 33 9.75 -17.10 -3.07
CA GLN A 33 8.88 -17.57 -1.97
C GLN A 33 7.39 -17.64 -2.39
N GLU A 34 7.11 -18.22 -3.57
CA GLU A 34 5.78 -18.35 -4.18
C GLU A 34 5.12 -17.03 -4.67
N PHE A 35 5.79 -15.88 -4.53
CA PHE A 35 5.31 -14.58 -5.01
C PHE A 35 6.15 -13.99 -6.15
N TRP A 36 5.53 -13.24 -7.06
CA TRP A 36 6.19 -12.57 -8.17
C TRP A 36 6.75 -11.20 -7.74
N CYS A 37 8.05 -11.14 -7.47
CA CYS A 37 8.70 -9.92 -6.97
C CYS A 37 9.57 -9.25 -8.04
N PRO A 38 9.59 -7.90 -8.13
CA PRO A 38 10.65 -7.21 -8.86
C PRO A 38 12.00 -7.46 -8.17
N PRO A 39 13.11 -7.56 -8.91
CA PRO A 39 14.41 -7.99 -8.36
C PRO A 39 14.92 -7.08 -7.23
N SER A 40 14.68 -5.77 -7.33
CA SER A 40 15.05 -4.79 -6.31
C SER A 40 14.28 -4.93 -4.99
N PHE A 41 13.14 -5.63 -4.97
CA PHE A 41 12.42 -5.95 -3.73
C PHE A 41 12.87 -7.26 -3.10
N ILE A 42 13.45 -8.20 -3.85
CA ILE A 42 13.90 -9.49 -3.30
C ILE A 42 15.06 -9.28 -2.31
N GLN A 43 16.00 -8.41 -2.65
CA GLN A 43 17.07 -8.00 -1.73
C GLN A 43 16.50 -7.36 -0.46
N GLU A 44 15.55 -6.43 -0.58
CA GLU A 44 14.89 -5.79 0.59
C GLU A 44 14.11 -6.80 1.45
N ILE A 45 13.44 -7.79 0.84
CA ILE A 45 12.72 -8.86 1.55
C ILE A 45 13.72 -9.74 2.30
N ASN A 46 14.84 -10.13 1.69
CA ASN A 46 15.90 -10.88 2.37
C ASN A 46 16.49 -10.10 3.56
N LEU A 47 16.77 -8.81 3.38
CA LEU A 47 17.27 -7.93 4.45
C LEU A 47 16.24 -7.80 5.58
N PHE A 48 14.96 -7.61 5.25
CA PHE A 48 13.87 -7.52 6.23
C PHE A 48 13.71 -8.84 6.99
N GLN A 49 13.62 -9.99 6.31
CA GLN A 49 13.50 -11.31 6.93
C GLN A 49 14.68 -11.67 7.82
N LYS A 50 15.88 -11.13 7.55
CA LYS A 50 17.10 -11.42 8.29
C LYS A 50 17.37 -10.47 9.47
N TYR A 51 16.96 -9.20 9.38
CA TYR A 51 17.36 -8.15 10.31
C TYR A 51 16.19 -7.38 10.95
N PHE A 52 14.94 -7.61 10.56
CA PHE A 52 13.79 -6.97 11.20
C PHE A 52 13.41 -7.70 12.49
N GLU A 53 13.74 -7.08 13.63
CA GLU A 53 13.30 -7.51 14.95
C GLU A 53 12.02 -6.75 15.34
N ALA A 54 10.87 -7.40 15.19
CA ALA A 54 9.57 -6.87 15.59
C ALA A 54 9.48 -6.71 17.11
N LYS A 55 8.91 -5.61 17.58
CA LYS A 55 8.58 -5.36 18.99
C LYS A 55 7.10 -5.63 19.23
N GLU A 56 6.74 -6.01 20.46
CA GLU A 56 5.33 -6.17 20.85
C GLU A 56 4.47 -4.89 20.70
N SER A 57 5.12 -3.72 20.63
CA SER A 57 4.48 -2.42 20.36
C SER A 57 4.25 -2.10 18.88
N ASP A 58 4.77 -2.91 17.95
CA ASP A 58 4.76 -2.57 16.53
C ASP A 58 3.41 -2.88 15.88
N VAL A 59 2.87 -1.91 15.13
CA VAL A 59 1.63 -2.05 14.36
C VAL A 59 1.98 -2.17 12.87
N ILE A 60 1.80 -3.36 12.31
CA ILE A 60 2.09 -3.63 10.89
C ILE A 60 0.81 -3.47 10.06
N VAL A 61 0.81 -2.48 9.15
CA VAL A 61 -0.25 -2.26 8.17
C VAL A 61 0.10 -2.95 6.86
N ALA A 62 -0.41 -4.18 6.68
CA ALA A 62 -0.26 -4.96 5.45
C ALA A 62 -1.47 -4.75 4.50
N SER A 63 -1.21 -4.71 3.20
CA SER A 63 -2.26 -4.70 2.15
C SER A 63 -1.62 -4.95 0.78
N PHE A 64 -2.36 -5.58 -0.12
CA PHE A 64 -1.94 -5.72 -1.51
C PHE A 64 -1.96 -4.35 -2.21
N PRO A 65 -1.08 -4.08 -3.19
CA PRO A 65 -1.14 -2.84 -3.95
C PRO A 65 -2.55 -2.53 -4.47
N LYS A 66 -2.94 -1.26 -4.37
CA LYS A 66 -4.26 -0.72 -4.78
C LYS A 66 -5.47 -1.17 -3.95
N SER A 67 -5.37 -2.07 -2.97
CA SER A 67 -6.48 -2.45 -2.07
C SER A 67 -6.75 -1.44 -0.94
N GLY A 68 -6.67 -0.13 -1.21
CA GLY A 68 -6.90 0.93 -0.21
C GLY A 68 -5.68 1.32 0.65
N THR A 69 -4.47 0.87 0.32
CA THR A 69 -3.20 1.13 1.05
C THR A 69 -3.01 2.58 1.52
N THR A 70 -3.27 3.57 0.67
CA THR A 70 -3.13 5.01 1.00
C THR A 70 -4.11 5.46 2.09
N TRP A 71 -5.33 4.92 2.08
CA TRP A 71 -6.37 5.29 3.06
C TRP A 71 -6.10 4.67 4.42
N LEU A 72 -5.74 3.38 4.46
CA LEU A 72 -5.40 2.69 5.70
C LEU A 72 -4.13 3.27 6.36
N LYS A 73 -3.09 3.59 5.57
CA LYS A 73 -1.90 4.28 6.08
C LYS A 73 -2.21 5.67 6.63
N ALA A 74 -3.11 6.43 5.97
CA ALA A 74 -3.54 7.74 6.46
C ALA A 74 -4.32 7.64 7.78
N LEU A 75 -5.25 6.68 7.90
CA LEU A 75 -6.00 6.40 9.13
C LEU A 75 -5.05 6.06 10.29
N THR A 76 -4.16 5.07 10.13
CA THR A 76 -3.21 4.67 11.18
C THR A 76 -2.25 5.81 11.55
N PHE A 77 -1.75 6.58 10.59
CA PHE A 77 -0.85 7.69 10.87
C PHE A 77 -1.55 8.86 11.58
N ALA A 78 -2.79 9.17 11.20
CA ALA A 78 -3.57 10.26 11.79
C ALA A 78 -3.94 9.99 13.25
N VAL A 79 -4.36 8.76 13.57
CA VAL A 79 -4.64 8.32 14.95
C VAL A 79 -3.41 8.54 15.85
N VAL A 80 -2.22 8.18 15.37
CA VAL A 80 -0.97 8.25 16.15
C VAL A 80 -0.40 9.67 16.31
N ASN A 81 -0.75 10.65 15.46
CA ASN A 81 0.00 11.92 15.35
C ASN A 81 -0.85 13.21 15.43
N HIS A 82 -2.06 13.17 15.96
CA HIS A 82 -3.09 14.22 15.83
C HIS A 82 -2.83 15.61 16.47
N GLN A 83 -1.61 15.97 16.90
CA GLN A 83 -1.35 17.15 17.78
C GLN A 83 -0.29 18.20 17.30
N ARG A 84 0.05 18.38 16.00
CA ARG A 84 1.33 19.09 15.62
C ARG A 84 1.39 20.33 14.69
N PHE A 85 1.02 20.31 13.39
CA PHE A 85 1.56 21.32 12.41
C PHE A 85 0.56 21.96 11.40
N SER A 86 0.93 23.12 10.82
CA SER A 86 0.24 23.83 9.72
C SER A 86 1.20 24.42 8.65
N ILE A 87 0.68 24.84 7.48
CA ILE A 87 1.44 25.16 6.23
C ILE A 87 0.74 26.27 5.41
N GLU A 88 1.49 27.28 4.92
CA GLU A 88 1.06 28.23 3.87
C GLU A 88 2.23 28.58 2.89
N ASN A 89 1.93 28.70 1.59
CA ASN A 89 2.76 29.19 0.45
C ASN A 89 3.85 28.27 -0.19
N HIS A 90 3.67 27.80 -1.45
CA HIS A 90 4.78 27.27 -2.29
C HIS A 90 4.54 27.29 -3.84
N PRO A 91 5.57 27.45 -4.71
CA PRO A 91 5.43 27.80 -6.15
C PRO A 91 5.08 26.70 -7.19
N LEU A 92 3.91 26.07 -7.12
CA LEU A 92 3.43 25.18 -8.20
C LEU A 92 2.74 25.90 -9.39
N LEU A 93 3.09 27.17 -9.59
CA LEU A 93 2.47 28.04 -10.60
C LEU A 93 3.16 28.00 -11.99
N THR A 94 4.23 27.21 -12.21
CA THR A 94 5.08 27.40 -13.40
C THR A 94 5.57 26.19 -14.23
N SER A 95 5.49 24.91 -13.82
CA SER A 95 6.01 23.78 -14.65
C SER A 95 5.35 22.40 -14.50
N ASN A 96 5.29 21.64 -15.59
CA ASN A 96 4.72 20.27 -15.68
C ASN A 96 5.82 19.17 -15.59
N PRO A 97 5.67 18.09 -14.78
CA PRO A 97 6.71 17.05 -14.63
C PRO A 97 6.61 15.82 -15.56
N HIS A 98 5.73 15.79 -16.56
CA HIS A 98 5.43 14.56 -17.31
C HIS A 98 6.46 14.17 -18.39
N ASP A 99 7.39 15.05 -18.76
CA ASP A 99 8.34 14.87 -19.88
C ASP A 99 9.66 14.14 -19.51
N LEU A 100 9.69 13.36 -18.42
CA LEU A 100 10.95 12.91 -17.78
C LEU A 100 11.07 11.39 -17.53
N VAL A 101 10.29 10.53 -18.19
CA VAL A 101 10.40 9.06 -18.01
C VAL A 101 10.15 8.28 -19.30
N ASP A 102 11.08 7.40 -19.68
CA ASP A 102 10.94 6.49 -20.81
C ASP A 102 9.68 5.61 -20.68
N PRO A 103 8.91 5.43 -21.77
CA PRO A 103 7.74 4.55 -21.77
C PRO A 103 8.18 3.08 -21.82
N LEU A 104 7.87 2.32 -20.77
CA LEU A 104 7.70 0.87 -20.89
C LEU A 104 6.68 0.58 -22.00
N PRO A 105 6.81 -0.52 -22.78
CA PRO A 105 5.86 -0.85 -23.82
C PRO A 105 4.46 -0.98 -23.23
N ALA A 106 3.54 -0.13 -23.69
CA ALA A 106 2.18 -0.07 -23.18
C ALA A 106 1.50 -1.42 -23.39
N LEU A 107 1.19 -2.10 -22.28
CA LEU A 107 0.35 -3.29 -22.29
C LEU A 107 -1.10 -2.87 -22.57
N THR A 108 -1.78 -3.70 -23.35
CA THR A 108 -3.23 -3.63 -23.51
C THR A 108 -3.94 -3.97 -22.19
N LEU A 109 -5.22 -3.62 -22.06
CA LEU A 109 -5.98 -3.92 -20.85
C LEU A 109 -6.19 -5.44 -20.72
N GLU A 110 -6.27 -6.12 -21.86
CA GLU A 110 -6.50 -7.54 -22.03
C GLU A 110 -5.26 -8.34 -21.61
N GLU A 111 -4.06 -7.98 -22.08
CA GLU A 111 -2.79 -8.56 -21.60
C GLU A 111 -2.61 -8.33 -20.09
N ALA A 112 -2.90 -7.11 -19.62
CA ALA A 112 -2.81 -6.76 -18.21
C ALA A 112 -3.78 -7.58 -17.33
N PHE A 113 -4.99 -7.83 -17.84
CA PHE A 113 -5.99 -8.66 -17.17
C PHE A 113 -5.61 -10.15 -17.17
N GLU A 114 -5.09 -10.67 -18.29
CA GLU A 114 -4.59 -12.05 -18.36
C GLU A 114 -3.41 -12.27 -17.40
N MET A 115 -2.45 -11.34 -17.34
CA MET A 115 -1.37 -11.37 -16.36
C MET A 115 -1.91 -11.39 -14.91
N TYR A 116 -2.91 -10.58 -14.61
CA TYR A 116 -3.58 -10.56 -13.29
C TYR A 116 -4.28 -11.90 -12.97
N CYS A 117 -5.03 -12.46 -13.93
CA CYS A 117 -5.70 -13.76 -13.78
C CYS A 117 -4.73 -14.94 -13.62
N ASN A 118 -3.57 -14.88 -14.27
CA ASN A 118 -2.48 -15.84 -14.09
C ASN A 118 -1.65 -15.58 -12.82
N GLY A 119 -1.90 -14.48 -12.11
CA GLY A 119 -1.20 -14.08 -10.89
C GLY A 119 0.18 -13.48 -11.10
N ILE A 120 0.61 -13.27 -12.35
CA ILE A 120 1.93 -12.77 -12.76
C ILE A 120 1.92 -11.22 -12.73
N ILE A 121 1.83 -10.68 -11.53
CA ILE A 121 1.78 -9.24 -11.20
C ILE A 121 2.66 -8.98 -9.98
N GLU A 122 3.09 -7.74 -9.70
CA GLU A 122 3.95 -7.49 -8.54
C GLU A 122 3.27 -7.93 -7.23
N PHE A 123 3.99 -8.75 -6.46
CA PHE A 123 3.58 -9.40 -5.22
C PHE A 123 2.42 -10.40 -5.37
N GLY A 124 2.01 -10.71 -6.61
CA GLY A 124 1.01 -11.73 -6.90
C GLY A 124 1.54 -13.16 -6.68
N PRO A 125 0.66 -14.17 -6.60
CA PRO A 125 -0.77 -14.07 -6.88
C PRO A 125 -1.60 -13.43 -5.74
N TRP A 126 -2.52 -12.54 -6.11
CA TRP A 126 -3.38 -11.79 -5.18
C TRP A 126 -4.15 -12.70 -4.21
N TRP A 127 -4.70 -13.81 -4.71
CA TRP A 127 -5.50 -14.73 -3.89
C TRP A 127 -4.65 -15.42 -2.82
N SER A 128 -3.41 -15.81 -3.13
CA SER A 128 -2.48 -16.40 -2.16
C SER A 128 -2.12 -15.41 -1.06
N HIS A 129 -1.83 -14.16 -1.45
CA HIS A 129 -1.55 -13.08 -0.50
C HIS A 129 -2.74 -12.86 0.47
N MET A 130 -3.95 -12.70 -0.05
CA MET A 130 -5.13 -12.44 0.79
C MET A 130 -5.56 -13.65 1.62
N LEU A 131 -5.48 -14.86 1.07
CA LEU A 131 -5.83 -16.10 1.78
C LEU A 131 -4.90 -16.35 2.98
N GLY A 132 -3.61 -15.99 2.87
CA GLY A 132 -2.66 -16.03 3.98
C GLY A 132 -3.12 -15.17 5.15
N TYR A 133 -3.27 -13.86 4.94
CA TYR A 133 -3.72 -12.94 6.01
C TYR A 133 -5.12 -13.27 6.55
N TRP A 134 -6.03 -13.78 5.71
CA TRP A 134 -7.34 -14.24 6.17
C TRP A 134 -7.25 -15.45 7.11
N LYS A 135 -6.47 -16.48 6.77
CA LYS A 135 -6.21 -17.64 7.66
C LYS A 135 -5.60 -17.19 8.98
N GLU A 136 -4.62 -16.30 8.92
CA GLU A 136 -3.97 -15.76 10.12
C GLU A 136 -4.92 -14.94 11.00
N SER A 137 -5.87 -14.21 10.42
CA SER A 137 -6.89 -13.48 11.20
C SER A 137 -7.87 -14.40 11.94
N ILE A 138 -8.10 -15.61 11.43
CA ILE A 138 -8.90 -16.63 12.10
C ILE A 138 -8.09 -17.33 13.19
N GLY A 139 -6.82 -17.68 12.91
CA GLY A 139 -5.96 -18.36 13.87
C GLY A 139 -5.47 -17.46 15.02
N ARG A 140 -5.34 -16.14 14.77
CA ARG A 140 -4.76 -15.17 15.71
C ARG A 140 -5.55 -13.84 15.73
N PRO A 141 -6.85 -13.84 16.06
CA PRO A 141 -7.73 -12.66 15.96
C PRO A 141 -7.26 -11.47 16.82
N ASN A 142 -6.57 -11.72 17.94
CA ASN A 142 -6.00 -10.69 18.82
C ASN A 142 -4.65 -10.14 18.34
N LYS A 143 -4.13 -10.60 17.21
CA LYS A 143 -2.85 -10.16 16.60
C LYS A 143 -2.98 -9.82 15.11
N VAL A 144 -4.04 -10.25 14.43
CA VAL A 144 -4.28 -9.98 12.99
C VAL A 144 -5.75 -9.61 12.76
N LEU A 145 -6.02 -8.32 12.55
CA LEU A 145 -7.33 -7.82 12.13
C LEU A 145 -7.42 -7.77 10.60
N PHE A 146 -8.36 -8.54 10.03
CA PHE A 146 -8.66 -8.52 8.59
C PHE A 146 -9.85 -7.58 8.30
N LEU A 147 -9.68 -6.71 7.30
CA LEU A 147 -10.67 -5.71 6.88
C LEU A 147 -10.84 -5.77 5.36
N LYS A 148 -12.08 -5.62 4.88
CA LYS A 148 -12.38 -5.45 3.45
C LYS A 148 -12.75 -4.00 3.16
N TYR A 149 -12.36 -3.50 1.99
CA TYR A 149 -12.60 -2.11 1.63
C TYR A 149 -14.09 -1.78 1.49
N GLU A 150 -14.88 -2.73 1.01
CA GLU A 150 -16.33 -2.65 0.85
C GLU A 150 -17.02 -2.53 2.20
N ASP A 151 -16.80 -3.49 3.11
CA ASP A 151 -17.30 -3.47 4.49
C ASP A 151 -16.92 -2.14 5.20
N LEU A 152 -15.67 -1.69 5.04
CA LEU A 152 -15.19 -0.40 5.58
C LEU A 152 -16.00 0.81 5.06
N LYS A 153 -16.41 0.82 3.80
CA LYS A 153 -17.24 1.92 3.24
C LYS A 153 -18.71 1.81 3.64
N GLU A 154 -19.22 0.61 3.87
CA GLU A 154 -20.60 0.37 4.27
C GLU A 154 -20.87 0.91 5.68
N ASN A 155 -19.96 0.66 6.64
CA ASN A 155 -20.09 1.18 8.00
C ASN A 155 -18.75 1.66 8.59
N VAL A 156 -18.30 2.84 8.15
CA VAL A 156 -17.02 3.43 8.57
C VAL A 156 -16.93 3.60 10.09
N ASN A 157 -18.01 4.02 10.77
CA ASN A 157 -18.01 4.26 12.22
C ASN A 157 -17.76 2.95 13.00
N PHE A 158 -18.52 1.89 12.72
CA PHE A 158 -18.30 0.57 13.32
C PHE A 158 -16.87 0.07 13.12
N HIS A 159 -16.34 0.22 11.91
CA HIS A 159 -14.98 -0.25 11.62
C HIS A 159 -13.87 0.61 12.24
N VAL A 160 -14.06 1.92 12.39
CA VAL A 160 -13.12 2.77 13.13
C VAL A 160 -13.07 2.38 14.60
N LYS A 161 -14.22 2.12 15.24
CA LYS A 161 -14.28 1.55 16.60
C LYS A 161 -13.56 0.21 16.69
N LYS A 162 -13.86 -0.74 15.79
CA LYS A 162 -13.22 -2.06 15.74
C LYS A 162 -11.71 -2.00 15.57
N VAL A 163 -11.19 -1.03 14.80
CA VAL A 163 -9.74 -0.79 14.68
C VAL A 163 -9.16 -0.24 15.99
N ALA A 164 -9.83 0.71 16.63
CA ALA A 164 -9.40 1.29 17.89
C ALA A 164 -9.37 0.25 19.04
N GLU A 165 -10.41 -0.58 19.16
CA GLU A 165 -10.46 -1.73 20.07
C GLU A 165 -9.30 -2.71 19.83
N PHE A 166 -9.07 -3.11 18.56
CA PHE A 166 -7.99 -4.04 18.21
C PHE A 166 -6.59 -3.48 18.50
N LEU A 167 -6.40 -2.17 18.36
CA LEU A 167 -5.14 -1.48 18.69
C LEU A 167 -4.97 -1.20 20.19
N GLY A 168 -5.93 -1.59 21.04
CA GLY A 168 -5.88 -1.36 22.49
C GLY A 168 -6.16 0.10 22.89
N CYS A 169 -6.75 0.91 22.00
CA CYS A 169 -7.14 2.30 22.25
C CYS A 169 -8.64 2.54 21.99
N PRO A 170 -9.55 1.78 22.62
CA PRO A 170 -10.99 1.96 22.44
C PRO A 170 -11.42 3.38 22.82
N PHE A 171 -12.37 3.94 22.08
CA PHE A 171 -12.95 5.24 22.39
C PHE A 171 -13.77 5.17 23.69
N SER A 172 -13.66 6.21 24.50
CA SER A 172 -14.52 6.42 25.68
C SER A 172 -15.90 6.95 25.28
N GLU A 173 -16.91 6.75 26.14
CA GLU A 173 -18.24 7.34 25.95
C GLU A 173 -18.18 8.87 25.80
N GLU A 174 -17.23 9.55 26.45
CA GLU A 174 -17.02 10.98 26.29
C GLU A 174 -16.53 11.35 24.88
N GLU A 175 -15.56 10.61 24.33
CA GLU A 175 -15.08 10.82 22.95
C GLU A 175 -16.15 10.52 21.90
N GLU A 176 -17.00 9.52 22.14
CA GLU A 176 -18.16 9.25 21.28
C GLU A 176 -19.18 10.40 21.32
N ASN A 177 -19.58 10.83 22.51
CA ASN A 177 -20.54 11.92 22.69
C ASN A 177 -19.99 13.27 22.16
N ASN A 178 -18.68 13.48 22.21
CA ASN A 178 -18.00 14.65 21.67
C ASN A 178 -17.74 14.59 20.14
N GLY A 179 -18.15 13.51 19.46
CA GLY A 179 -18.04 13.39 17.99
C GLY A 179 -16.61 13.22 17.48
N ILE A 180 -15.72 12.62 18.28
CA ILE A 180 -14.31 12.39 17.91
C ILE A 180 -14.22 11.40 16.74
N ILE A 181 -15.08 10.38 16.72
CA ILE A 181 -15.10 9.35 15.66
C ILE A 181 -15.50 9.99 14.32
N GLU A 182 -16.56 10.80 14.30
CA GLU A 182 -17.03 11.56 13.13
C GLU A 182 -15.94 12.52 12.62
N SER A 183 -15.20 13.13 13.54
CA SER A 183 -14.07 14.02 13.24
C SER A 183 -12.92 13.27 12.57
N ILE A 184 -12.55 12.07 13.07
CA ILE A 184 -11.53 11.20 12.46
C ILE A 184 -11.98 10.73 11.08
N ILE A 185 -13.24 10.29 10.93
CA ILE A 185 -13.83 9.87 9.65
C ILE A 185 -13.80 11.01 8.63
N LYS A 186 -14.18 12.22 9.04
CA LYS A 186 -14.16 13.42 8.19
C LYS A 186 -12.74 13.79 7.77
N LEU A 187 -11.79 13.78 8.70
CA LEU A 187 -10.37 14.06 8.44
C LEU A 187 -9.78 13.07 7.43
N CYS A 188 -10.06 11.78 7.61
CA CYS A 188 -9.54 10.70 6.77
C CYS A 188 -10.40 10.41 5.54
N SER A 189 -11.47 11.18 5.30
CA SER A 189 -12.36 10.97 4.16
C SER A 189 -11.62 11.16 2.83
N PHE A 190 -12.05 10.43 1.80
CA PHE A 190 -11.41 10.49 0.48
C PHE A 190 -11.36 11.92 -0.08
N GLU A 191 -12.48 12.66 -0.02
CA GLU A 191 -12.52 14.04 -0.51
C GLU A 191 -11.59 14.95 0.29
N LYS A 192 -11.60 14.87 1.64
CA LYS A 192 -10.72 15.70 2.46
C LYS A 192 -9.25 15.42 2.18
N MET A 193 -8.88 14.15 2.07
CA MET A 193 -7.50 13.73 1.77
C MET A 193 -7.06 14.12 0.36
N LYS A 194 -7.91 13.93 -0.66
CA LYS A 194 -7.67 14.33 -2.04
C LYS A 194 -7.49 15.84 -2.19
N ASP A 195 -8.19 16.62 -1.38
CA ASP A 195 -8.16 18.08 -1.42
C ASP A 195 -6.94 18.70 -0.69
N LEU A 196 -6.18 17.94 0.11
CA LEU A 196 -4.97 18.48 0.74
C LEU A 196 -3.90 18.87 -0.30
N GLU A 197 -3.27 20.04 -0.15
CA GLU A 197 -2.26 20.53 -1.11
C GLU A 197 -1.07 19.58 -1.29
N VAL A 198 -0.64 18.90 -0.20
CA VAL A 198 0.39 17.84 -0.25
C VAL A 198 -0.01 16.67 -1.16
N ASN A 199 -1.31 16.42 -1.36
CA ASN A 199 -1.83 15.35 -2.20
C ASN A 199 -2.16 15.82 -3.61
N LYS A 200 -2.63 17.06 -3.80
CA LYS A 200 -2.83 17.67 -5.13
C LYS A 200 -1.52 17.85 -5.91
N SER A 201 -0.47 18.27 -5.20
CA SER A 201 0.71 18.89 -5.81
C SER A 201 2.05 18.27 -5.39
N GLY A 202 2.08 17.61 -4.22
CA GLY A 202 3.26 16.94 -3.71
C GLY A 202 3.70 15.74 -4.58
N LYS A 203 4.92 15.29 -4.34
CA LYS A 203 5.52 14.14 -5.01
C LYS A 203 6.11 13.20 -3.97
N ILE A 204 6.06 11.89 -4.24
CA ILE A 204 6.72 10.86 -3.45
C ILE A 204 7.77 10.16 -4.30
N ASN A 205 8.96 9.99 -3.73
CA ASN A 205 10.09 9.32 -4.37
C ASN A 205 10.14 7.86 -3.90
N PHE A 206 9.90 6.91 -4.81
CA PHE A 206 10.33 5.53 -4.63
C PHE A 206 11.71 5.36 -5.29
N LYS A 207 12.51 4.36 -4.86
CA LYS A 207 13.90 4.13 -5.34
C LYS A 207 14.07 4.16 -6.86
N ILE A 208 13.01 3.81 -7.61
CA ILE A 208 12.99 3.67 -9.07
C ILE A 208 12.28 4.81 -9.81
N LYS A 209 11.40 5.58 -9.14
CA LYS A 209 10.51 6.55 -9.80
C LYS A 209 9.85 7.51 -8.81
N THR A 210 9.80 8.78 -9.19
CA THR A 210 8.99 9.81 -8.53
C THR A 210 7.58 9.78 -9.07
N PHE A 211 6.57 9.78 -8.19
CA PHE A 211 5.16 9.89 -8.56
C PHE A 211 4.55 11.17 -7.98
N ASN A 212 3.66 11.81 -8.74
CA ASN A 212 2.82 12.88 -8.19
C ASN A 212 1.74 12.27 -7.28
N ASN A 213 1.55 12.83 -6.09
CA ASN A 213 0.63 12.29 -5.08
C ASN A 213 -0.83 12.23 -5.58
N LYS A 214 -1.23 13.07 -6.55
CA LYS A 214 -2.58 13.05 -7.13
C LYS A 214 -2.94 11.70 -7.76
N LEU A 215 -1.94 10.93 -8.20
CA LEU A 215 -2.13 9.62 -8.83
C LEU A 215 -2.65 8.54 -7.85
N PHE A 216 -2.58 8.79 -6.53
CA PHE A 216 -3.17 7.91 -5.52
C PHE A 216 -4.67 8.19 -5.28
N PHE A 217 -5.20 9.34 -5.73
CA PHE A 217 -6.56 9.80 -5.47
C PHE A 217 -7.42 9.84 -6.74
N ARG A 218 -7.92 8.66 -7.16
CA ARG A 218 -8.71 8.50 -8.40
C ARG A 218 -10.21 8.78 -8.18
N LYS A 219 -11.00 7.74 -7.89
CA LYS A 219 -12.45 7.82 -7.62
C LYS A 219 -12.87 7.34 -6.22
N ALA A 220 -12.19 6.33 -5.66
CA ALA A 220 -12.58 5.66 -4.41
C ALA A 220 -14.04 5.13 -4.40
N GLU A 221 -14.52 4.64 -5.54
CA GLU A 221 -15.86 4.08 -5.75
C GLU A 221 -15.81 2.55 -5.80
N ILE A 222 -16.84 1.90 -5.25
CA ILE A 222 -17.04 0.45 -5.36
C ILE A 222 -17.73 0.16 -6.70
N GLY A 223 -17.29 -0.89 -7.41
CA GLY A 223 -17.93 -1.31 -8.66
C GLY A 223 -17.51 -0.55 -9.92
N ASP A 224 -16.55 0.37 -9.84
CA ASP A 224 -16.03 1.11 -11.00
C ASP A 224 -15.50 0.19 -12.13
N TRP A 225 -15.09 -1.04 -11.79
CA TRP A 225 -14.70 -2.08 -12.75
C TRP A 225 -15.76 -2.33 -13.84
N ARG A 226 -17.05 -2.13 -13.55
CA ARG A 226 -18.16 -2.32 -14.49
C ARG A 226 -18.15 -1.36 -15.69
N TYR A 227 -17.40 -0.26 -15.61
CA TYR A 227 -17.29 0.74 -16.67
C TYR A 227 -16.06 0.53 -17.58
N HIS A 228 -15.20 -0.43 -17.26
CA HIS A 228 -14.07 -0.81 -18.11
C HIS A 228 -14.47 -2.06 -18.91
N LYS A 229 -14.37 -2.00 -20.23
CA LYS A 229 -14.61 -3.15 -21.11
C LYS A 229 -13.28 -3.83 -21.41
N LEU A 230 -13.27 -5.14 -21.24
CA LEU A 230 -12.37 -6.09 -21.92
C LEU A 230 -12.99 -6.50 -23.26
#